data_AF-A0A9E2LBT4-F1
#
_entry.id   AF-A0A9E2LBT4-F1
#
_cell.length_a   1.000
_cell.length_b   1.000
_cell.length_c   1.000
_cell.angle_alpha   90.00
_cell.angle_beta   90.00
_cell.angle_gamma   90.00
#
_symmetry.space_group_name_H-M   'P 1'
#
loop_
_entity.id
_entity.type
_entity.pdbx_description
1 polymer ?
#
loop_
_entity_poly.entity_id
_entity_poly.type
_entity_poly.pdbx_seq_one_letter_code
_entity_poly.pdbx_strand_id
1 'polypeptide(L)'
;MNRSILASLAAAAALAPVSLAHAQSHSHAGMSAQEHAAMQAPADGIVTAPADNAMLAAAPTAFSATFPHAMTLTSLRLTGAAGQPVDVVVSSEAPPATTVTAPLPALAPGSYSAAWAAKG
;
A
#
# COMPACT_ATOMS: atom_id res chain seq x y z
N MET A 1 50.54 16.41 2.83
CA MET A 1 51.22 17.28 1.83
C MET A 1 52.20 16.42 1.07
N ASN A 2 51.75 15.72 0.02
CA ASN A 2 52.64 14.86 -0.77
C ASN A 2 52.45 15.23 -2.25
N ARG A 3 53.47 15.89 -2.79
CA ARG A 3 53.59 16.36 -4.19
C ARG A 3 54.24 15.24 -4.99
N SER A 4 53.79 15.00 -6.21
CA SER A 4 54.66 14.47 -7.27
C SER A 4 54.19 14.93 -8.65
N ILE A 5 55.15 15.50 -9.37
CA ILE A 5 55.09 16.10 -10.70
C ILE A 5 55.37 14.99 -11.73
N LEU A 6 54.82 15.08 -12.94
CA LEU A 6 55.52 14.89 -14.22
C LEU A 6 54.58 15.11 -15.41
N ALA A 7 55.02 16.00 -16.30
CA ALA A 7 54.38 16.39 -17.54
C ALA A 7 54.67 15.38 -18.67
N SER A 8 53.79 15.28 -19.67
CA SER A 8 54.15 14.94 -21.04
C SER A 8 53.08 15.41 -22.02
N LEU A 9 53.54 16.12 -23.05
CA LEU A 9 52.84 16.73 -24.16
C LEU A 9 53.04 15.84 -25.40
N ALA A 10 51.99 15.55 -26.18
CA ALA A 10 52.12 15.33 -27.63
C ALA A 10 50.74 15.31 -28.31
N ALA A 11 50.62 16.14 -29.34
CA ALA A 11 49.45 16.34 -30.18
C ALA A 11 49.36 15.33 -31.34
N ALA A 12 48.15 15.18 -31.90
CA ALA A 12 47.83 15.19 -33.33
C ALA A 12 46.72 14.17 -33.69
N ALA A 13 45.62 14.68 -34.27
CA ALA A 13 45.11 14.30 -35.59
C ALA A 13 43.60 14.55 -35.66
N ALA A 14 43.24 15.52 -36.50
CA ALA A 14 41.88 15.79 -36.95
C ALA A 14 41.35 14.64 -37.84
N LEU A 15 40.03 14.43 -37.83
CA LEU A 15 39.13 14.36 -38.99
C LEU A 15 37.81 13.69 -38.55
N ALA A 16 36.73 14.47 -38.59
CA ALA A 16 35.38 14.00 -38.32
C ALA A 16 34.77 13.35 -39.57
N PRO A 17 34.16 12.16 -39.47
CA PRO A 17 33.12 11.75 -40.40
C PRO A 17 31.76 12.26 -39.88
N VAL A 18 31.16 13.22 -40.61
CA VAL A 18 29.73 13.48 -40.53
C VAL A 18 29.01 12.30 -41.18
N SER A 19 28.55 11.35 -40.38
CA SER A 19 27.60 10.33 -40.82
C SER A 19 26.19 10.87 -40.61
N LEU A 20 25.55 11.23 -41.71
CA LEU A 20 24.13 11.55 -41.78
C LEU A 20 23.30 10.27 -41.62
N ALA A 21 22.28 10.36 -40.77
CA ALA A 21 21.02 9.62 -40.80
C ALA A 21 21.02 8.08 -40.67
N HIS A 22 20.59 7.61 -39.51
CA HIS A 22 19.31 6.87 -39.45
C HIS A 22 18.59 7.17 -38.12
N ALA A 23 17.50 7.93 -38.19
CA ALA A 23 16.53 7.95 -37.11
C ALA A 23 15.91 6.54 -37.01
N GLN A 24 16.52 5.67 -36.20
CA GLN A 24 15.90 4.42 -35.82
C GLN A 24 14.79 4.77 -34.85
N SER A 25 13.57 4.83 -35.40
CA SER A 25 12.33 4.76 -34.66
C SER A 25 12.30 3.44 -33.88
N HIS A 26 12.93 3.41 -32.71
CA HIS A 26 12.61 2.40 -31.70
C HIS A 26 11.33 2.85 -31.03
N SER A 27 10.22 2.30 -31.52
CA SER A 27 8.95 2.28 -30.82
C SER A 27 9.16 1.58 -29.48
N HIS A 28 9.50 2.34 -28.44
CA HIS A 28 9.35 1.90 -27.06
C HIS A 28 7.85 1.98 -26.72
N ALA A 29 7.07 1.09 -27.31
CA ALA A 29 5.78 0.68 -26.75
C ALA A 29 6.09 -0.20 -25.53
N GLY A 30 6.56 0.42 -24.45
CA GLY A 30 6.90 -0.23 -23.19
C GLY A 30 6.09 0.39 -22.07
N MET A 31 5.11 -0.36 -21.60
CA MET A 31 4.32 -0.15 -20.38
C MET A 31 3.77 1.27 -20.18
N SER A 32 2.55 1.49 -20.68
CA SER A 32 1.70 2.54 -20.13
C SER A 32 1.56 2.35 -18.62
N ALA A 33 1.60 3.47 -17.91
CA ALA A 33 1.56 3.60 -16.45
C ALA A 33 0.25 3.10 -15.82
N GLN A 34 -0.06 1.81 -15.97
CA GLN A 34 -1.27 1.16 -15.46
C GLN A 34 -1.00 0.03 -14.47
N GLU A 35 0.27 -0.34 -14.22
CA GLU A 35 0.60 -1.45 -13.31
C GLU A 35 0.89 -1.05 -11.85
N HIS A 36 0.88 0.23 -11.48
CA HIS A 36 1.12 0.65 -10.08
C HIS A 36 -0.14 0.80 -9.23
N ALA A 37 -1.34 0.55 -9.78
CA ALA A 37 -2.56 0.42 -8.98
C ALA A 37 -2.93 -1.06 -8.77
N ALA A 38 -1.93 -1.91 -8.56
CA ALA A 38 -2.15 -3.22 -7.95
C ALA A 38 -2.75 -2.97 -6.57
N MET A 39 -4.09 -2.93 -6.51
CA MET A 39 -4.84 -3.05 -5.28
C MET A 39 -4.24 -4.26 -4.58
N GLN A 40 -3.67 -4.03 -3.41
CA GLN A 40 -3.10 -5.07 -2.57
C GLN A 40 -4.24 -6.00 -2.21
N ALA A 41 -4.46 -7.02 -3.06
CA ALA A 41 -5.45 -8.04 -2.80
C ALA A 41 -4.99 -8.72 -1.51
N PRO A 42 -5.83 -8.74 -0.46
CA PRO A 42 -5.45 -9.34 0.80
C PRO A 42 -5.01 -10.79 0.54
N ALA A 43 -3.87 -11.18 1.12
CA ALA A 43 -3.21 -12.45 0.84
C ALA A 43 -4.11 -13.69 1.12
N ASP A 44 -5.16 -13.52 1.94
CA ASP A 44 -6.13 -14.54 2.32
C ASP A 44 -7.52 -14.36 1.67
N GLY A 45 -7.69 -13.42 0.74
CA GLY A 45 -8.97 -13.11 0.10
C GLY A 45 -9.98 -12.40 1.01
N ILE A 46 -9.55 -11.94 2.20
CA ILE A 46 -10.38 -11.25 3.18
C ILE A 46 -10.24 -9.75 3.02
N VAL A 47 -11.30 -9.06 2.62
CA VAL A 47 -11.27 -7.60 2.38
C VAL A 47 -11.87 -6.87 3.57
N THR A 48 -11.13 -5.95 4.18
CA THR A 48 -11.62 -5.11 5.28
C THR A 48 -11.98 -3.70 4.83
N ALA A 49 -12.96 -3.09 5.51
CA ALA A 49 -13.22 -1.66 5.43
C ALA A 49 -13.29 -1.08 6.86
N PRO A 50 -12.48 -0.07 7.22
CA PRO A 50 -11.38 0.49 6.43
C PRO A 50 -10.34 -0.55 6.00
N ALA A 51 -9.77 -0.35 4.82
CA ALA A 51 -8.66 -1.18 4.33
C ALA A 51 -7.40 -0.89 5.15
N ASP A 52 -6.47 -1.84 5.15
CA ASP A 52 -5.18 -1.66 5.81
C ASP A 52 -4.44 -0.45 5.23
N ASN A 53 -3.89 0.39 6.12
CA ASN A 53 -3.21 1.64 5.79
C ASN A 53 -4.09 2.69 5.07
N ALA A 54 -5.41 2.53 5.04
CA ALA A 54 -6.29 3.53 4.46
C ALA A 54 -6.21 4.87 5.23
N MET A 55 -5.99 5.95 4.49
CA MET A 55 -6.13 7.32 5.01
C MET A 55 -7.53 7.84 4.69
N LEU A 56 -8.33 8.03 5.74
CA LEU A 56 -9.73 8.45 5.61
C LEU A 56 -9.85 9.96 5.84
N ALA A 57 -10.71 10.63 5.08
CA ALA A 57 -11.02 12.04 5.28
C ALA A 57 -11.91 12.28 6.52
N ALA A 58 -12.60 11.24 7.00
CA ALA A 58 -13.48 11.27 8.16
C ALA A 58 -13.38 9.97 8.96
N ALA A 59 -13.71 10.03 10.25
CA ALA A 59 -13.72 8.85 11.11
C ALA A 59 -14.74 7.81 10.59
N PRO A 60 -14.34 6.53 10.46
CA PRO A 60 -15.25 5.46 10.05
C PRO A 60 -16.24 5.16 11.19
N THR A 61 -17.49 4.89 10.83
CA THR A 61 -18.55 4.54 11.79
C THR A 61 -18.70 3.03 11.99
N ALA A 62 -18.05 2.22 11.16
CA ALA A 62 -18.08 0.78 11.21
C ALA A 62 -16.77 0.17 10.70
N PHE A 63 -16.44 -0.99 11.24
CA PHE A 63 -15.48 -1.92 10.68
C PHE A 63 -16.27 -3.03 9.98
N SER A 64 -15.86 -3.42 8.77
CA SER A 64 -16.36 -4.62 8.13
C SER A 64 -15.22 -5.50 7.62
N ALA A 65 -15.50 -6.79 7.56
CA ALA A 65 -14.63 -7.79 6.94
C ALA A 65 -15.47 -8.68 6.03
N THR A 66 -15.05 -8.80 4.77
CA THR A 66 -15.66 -9.67 3.76
C THR A 66 -14.78 -10.89 3.57
N PHE A 67 -15.34 -12.06 3.85
CA PHE A 67 -14.70 -13.37 3.79
C PHE A 67 -15.20 -14.15 2.56
N PRO A 68 -14.41 -15.12 2.04
CA PRO A 68 -14.85 -16.04 1.00
C PRO A 68 -16.01 -16.97 1.42
N HIS A 69 -16.20 -17.17 2.73
CA HIS A 69 -17.21 -18.04 3.32
C HIS A 69 -17.97 -17.32 4.43
N ALA A 70 -19.12 -17.87 4.86
CA ALA A 70 -19.90 -17.29 5.94
C ALA A 70 -19.16 -17.44 7.28
N MET A 71 -18.98 -16.32 7.99
CA MET A 71 -18.26 -16.23 9.25
C MET A 71 -19.07 -15.39 10.26
N THR A 72 -18.80 -15.59 11.55
CA THR A 72 -19.28 -14.75 12.65
C THR A 72 -18.08 -14.03 13.27
N LEU A 73 -18.15 -12.70 13.37
CA LEU A 73 -17.14 -11.90 14.08
C LEU A 73 -17.24 -12.16 15.60
N THR A 74 -16.15 -12.56 16.23
CA THR A 74 -16.13 -12.91 17.66
C THR A 74 -15.45 -11.86 18.53
N SER A 75 -14.51 -11.10 17.96
CA SER A 75 -13.82 -10.03 18.68
C SER A 75 -13.30 -8.97 17.72
N LEU A 76 -13.29 -7.73 18.18
CA LEU A 76 -12.65 -6.59 17.53
C LEU A 76 -12.05 -5.72 18.62
N ARG A 77 -10.74 -5.50 18.55
CA ARG A 77 -9.98 -4.65 19.45
C ARG A 77 -9.33 -3.56 18.64
N LEU A 78 -9.68 -2.32 18.94
CA LEU A 78 -9.11 -1.15 18.29
C LEU A 78 -8.10 -0.49 19.23
N THR A 79 -6.93 -0.14 18.70
CA THR A 79 -5.84 0.52 19.45
C THR A 79 -5.47 1.81 18.73
N GLY A 80 -5.54 2.95 19.43
CA GLY A 80 -5.13 4.25 18.89
C GLY A 80 -3.61 4.44 18.87
N ALA A 81 -3.14 5.49 18.22
CA ALA A 81 -1.72 5.77 17.97
C ALA A 81 -0.83 5.76 19.23
N ALA A 82 -1.36 6.18 20.38
CA ALA A 82 -0.63 6.20 21.65
C ALA A 82 -0.72 4.87 22.45
N GLY A 83 -1.27 3.81 21.86
CA GLY A 83 -1.51 2.53 22.54
C GLY A 83 -2.82 2.47 23.32
N GLN A 84 -3.65 3.50 23.22
CA GLN A 84 -4.92 3.61 23.96
C GLN A 84 -5.90 2.56 23.42
N PRO A 85 -6.44 1.66 24.26
CA PRO A 85 -7.51 0.77 23.82
C PRO A 85 -8.79 1.57 23.58
N VAL A 86 -9.50 1.24 22.51
CA VAL A 86 -10.85 1.74 22.22
C VAL A 86 -11.82 0.59 22.38
N ASP A 87 -12.84 0.79 23.22
CA ASP A 87 -13.88 -0.20 23.44
C ASP A 87 -14.76 -0.33 22.20
N VAL A 88 -14.92 -1.56 21.71
CA VAL A 88 -15.75 -1.87 20.55
C VAL A 88 -16.64 -3.04 20.89
N VAL A 89 -17.95 -2.81 20.83
CA VAL A 89 -18.94 -3.85 21.10
C VAL A 89 -19.08 -4.73 19.86
N VAL A 90 -18.80 -6.03 20.03
CA VAL A 90 -19.06 -7.04 19.01
C VAL A 90 -20.24 -7.89 19.43
N SER A 91 -21.26 -7.93 18.58
CA SER A 91 -22.41 -8.81 18.78
C SER A 91 -22.01 -10.26 18.45
N SER A 92 -21.75 -11.06 19.47
CA SER A 92 -21.47 -12.49 19.31
C SER A 92 -22.67 -13.31 18.83
N GLU A 93 -23.87 -12.74 18.87
CA GLU A 93 -25.14 -13.33 18.41
C GLU A 93 -25.45 -13.06 16.94
N ALA A 94 -24.59 -12.33 16.22
CA ALA A 94 -24.80 -12.08 14.81
C ALA A 94 -24.73 -13.39 14.00
N PRO A 95 -25.71 -13.65 13.10
CA PRO A 95 -25.69 -14.84 12.27
C PRO A 95 -24.45 -14.85 11.34
N PRO A 96 -23.92 -16.04 10.98
CA PRO A 96 -22.81 -16.15 10.05
C PRO A 96 -23.14 -15.49 8.70
N ALA A 97 -22.22 -14.68 8.19
CA ALA A 97 -22.36 -13.98 6.93
C ALA A 97 -21.01 -13.87 6.22
N THR A 98 -21.02 -13.73 4.89
CA THR A 98 -19.79 -13.48 4.12
C THR A 98 -19.25 -12.08 4.38
N THR A 99 -20.09 -11.13 4.80
CA THR A 99 -19.67 -9.81 5.28
C THR A 99 -20.15 -9.63 6.71
N VAL A 100 -19.22 -9.45 7.63
CA VAL A 100 -19.51 -9.13 9.04
C VAL A 100 -19.17 -7.67 9.29
N THR A 101 -19.93 -7.05 10.18
CA THR A 101 -19.79 -5.62 10.52
C THR A 101 -19.84 -5.43 12.02
N ALA A 102 -19.01 -4.53 12.54
CA ALA A 102 -19.06 -4.04 13.90
C ALA A 102 -19.13 -2.51 13.91
N PRO A 103 -20.05 -1.90 14.67
CA PRO A 103 -20.11 -0.45 14.81
C PRO A 103 -18.87 0.04 15.56
N LEU A 104 -18.30 1.15 15.10
CA LEU A 104 -17.19 1.82 15.76
C LEU A 104 -17.71 3.03 16.55
N PRO A 105 -17.16 3.31 17.74
CA PRO A 105 -17.45 4.56 18.43
C PRO A 105 -16.84 5.74 17.67
N ALA A 106 -17.18 6.96 18.10
CA ALA A 106 -16.55 8.17 17.55
C ALA A 106 -15.03 8.14 17.80
N LEU A 107 -14.26 8.10 16.71
CA LEU A 107 -12.80 8.08 16.74
C LEU A 107 -12.26 9.50 16.59
N ALA A 108 -11.30 9.87 17.44
CA ALA A 108 -10.53 11.09 17.25
C ALA A 108 -9.62 10.97 16.01
N PRO A 109 -9.17 12.08 15.41
CA PRO A 109 -8.19 12.02 14.34
C PRO A 109 -6.89 11.35 14.79
N GLY A 110 -6.39 10.38 14.02
CA GLY A 110 -5.14 9.69 14.31
C GLY A 110 -5.00 8.35 13.61
N SER A 111 -3.88 7.67 13.87
CA SER A 111 -3.65 6.30 13.41
C SER A 111 -4.28 5.29 14.37
N TYR A 112 -4.81 4.21 13.81
CA TYR A 112 -5.42 3.12 14.55
C TYR A 112 -4.97 1.77 14.00
N SER A 113 -4.89 0.78 14.88
CA SER A 113 -4.71 -0.64 14.52
C SER A 113 -5.92 -1.42 15.01
N ALA A 114 -6.48 -2.25 14.12
CA ALA A 114 -7.59 -3.14 14.42
C ALA A 114 -7.10 -4.59 14.45
N ALA A 115 -7.29 -5.26 15.58
CA ALA A 115 -7.10 -6.70 15.72
C ALA A 115 -8.46 -7.36 15.85
N TRP A 116 -8.75 -8.36 15.02
CA TRP A 116 -10.06 -9.00 14.97
C TRP A 116 -9.94 -10.52 14.87
N ALA A 117 -11.02 -11.22 15.23
CA ALA A 117 -11.15 -12.65 15.04
C ALA A 117 -12.58 -12.99 14.58
N ALA A 118 -12.69 -13.97 13.70
CA ALA A 118 -13.95 -14.50 13.21
C ALA A 118 -13.89 -16.03 13.16
N LYS A 119 -15.05 -16.68 13.26
CA LYS A 119 -15.19 -18.14 13.18
C LYS A 119 -16.26 -18.53 12.14
N GLY A 120 -16.06 -19.66 11.47
CA GLY A 120 -17.01 -20.27 10.54
C GLY A 120 -17.60 -21.56 11.10
#